data_AF-A0A1F5N3U7-F1
#
_entry.id   AF-A0A1F5N3U7-F1
#
_cell.length_a   1.000
_cell.length_b   1.000
_cell.length_c   1.000
_cell.angle_alpha   90.00
_cell.angle_beta   90.00
_cell.angle_gamma   90.00
#
_symmetry.space_group_name_H-M   'P 1'
#
loop_
_entity.id
_entity.type
_entity.pdbx_description
1 polymer ?
#
loop_
_entity_poly.entity_id
_entity_poly.type
_entity_poly.pdbx_seq_one_letter_code
_entity_poly.pdbx_strand_id
1 'polypeptide(L)'
;MILLILDPIFQKGVRIGRSEILVLFFITLGLYLFRSALNKANPKKKFIYFLTGLSIGFAGITHLIAGIFFIAILTTAIIQKRSEIFTKPNIYLYLGFVTPLILWIISISPDYYPFLKQLSLQRHYHKLVISHIEAVYKYGSINEQITYAIYITLTLLTVGWSLIKRNLNYLLLVFILVLSWGICVLGKLEWYSIYLLPFLYLLSTIINYNLIKSKRWIQKFAGITVLIAFAYLIIMNTNTYLQSYKTYTAHKQDYEYVGKEIASIIPQEKSVYLSSIPDFYFVLRDKYTLYQFPPLPPKVNEYLDLLDKIDYVVINIHLEDIYVGGLLARYIDINKASEYTVGETTLYQTRLIELIPRNKRYKP
;
A
#
# COMPACT_ATOMS: atom_id res chain seq x y z
N MET A 1 12.27 -3.44 -16.61
CA MET A 1 11.46 -2.22 -16.82
C MET A 1 10.06 -2.55 -17.30
N ILE A 2 9.89 -3.28 -18.41
CA ILE A 2 8.56 -3.68 -18.95
C ILE A 2 7.68 -4.36 -17.90
N LEU A 3 8.21 -5.38 -17.19
CA LEU A 3 7.46 -6.07 -16.12
C LEU A 3 6.94 -5.12 -15.05
N LEU A 4 7.76 -4.19 -14.57
CA LEU A 4 7.37 -3.23 -13.54
C LEU A 4 6.28 -2.26 -14.04
N ILE A 5 6.38 -1.84 -15.32
CA ILE A 5 5.38 -0.95 -15.93
C ILE A 5 4.05 -1.67 -16.11
N LEU A 6 4.06 -2.96 -16.47
CA LEU A 6 2.82 -3.70 -16.67
C LEU A 6 2.23 -4.23 -15.37
N ASP A 7 3.02 -4.31 -14.29
CA ASP A 7 2.58 -4.86 -13.00
C ASP A 7 1.37 -4.09 -12.43
N PRO A 8 0.21 -4.76 -12.24
CA PRO A 8 -1.01 -4.12 -11.77
C PRO A 8 -0.86 -3.47 -10.40
N ILE A 9 -0.11 -4.09 -9.48
CA ILE A 9 0.08 -3.58 -8.12
C ILE A 9 0.88 -2.27 -8.19
N PHE A 10 1.97 -2.26 -8.97
CA PHE A 10 2.78 -1.05 -9.16
C PHE A 10 1.98 0.06 -9.86
N GLN A 11 1.27 -0.27 -10.95
CA GLN A 11 0.44 0.70 -11.68
C GLN A 11 -0.67 1.30 -10.84
N LYS A 12 -1.39 0.48 -10.06
CA LYS A 12 -2.44 0.92 -9.15
C LYS A 12 -1.88 1.90 -8.12
N GLY A 13 -0.70 1.59 -7.55
CA GLY A 13 0.01 2.49 -6.63
C GLY A 13 0.37 3.84 -7.26
N VAL A 14 0.91 3.84 -8.47
CA VAL A 14 1.27 5.07 -9.20
C VAL A 14 0.04 5.91 -9.51
N ARG A 15 -1.04 5.30 -10.03
CA ARG A 15 -2.25 6.02 -10.45
C ARG A 15 -2.99 6.71 -9.31
N ILE A 16 -3.02 6.08 -8.14
CA ILE A 16 -3.70 6.61 -6.95
C ILE A 16 -2.82 7.63 -6.21
N GLY A 17 -1.57 7.85 -6.65
CA GLY A 17 -0.66 8.79 -6.01
C GLY A 17 -0.25 8.33 -4.61
N ARG A 18 -0.09 7.03 -4.42
CA ARG A 18 0.25 6.42 -3.13
C ARG A 18 1.63 6.88 -2.63
N SER A 19 1.74 7.16 -1.34
CA SER A 19 2.98 7.57 -0.66
C SER A 19 4.10 6.54 -0.79
N GLU A 20 3.77 5.25 -0.94
CA GLU A 20 4.74 4.18 -1.19
C GLU A 20 5.57 4.39 -2.46
N ILE A 21 5.00 5.03 -3.50
CA ILE A 21 5.72 5.36 -4.75
C ILE A 21 6.75 6.46 -4.51
N LEU A 22 6.40 7.47 -3.72
CA LEU A 22 7.33 8.54 -3.34
C LEU A 22 8.49 7.99 -2.49
N VAL A 23 8.19 7.06 -1.58
CA VAL A 23 9.21 6.34 -0.79
C VAL A 23 10.14 5.54 -1.71
N LEU A 24 9.61 4.80 -2.68
CA LEU A 24 10.41 4.06 -3.66
C LEU A 24 11.31 4.98 -4.50
N PHE A 25 10.81 6.14 -4.92
CA PHE A 25 11.59 7.14 -5.64
C PHE A 25 12.81 7.57 -4.81
N PHE A 26 12.58 8.00 -3.58
CA PHE A 26 13.65 8.46 -2.68
C PHE A 26 14.64 7.35 -2.30
N ILE A 27 14.16 6.12 -2.08
CA ILE A 27 15.03 4.97 -1.85
C ILE A 27 15.91 4.68 -3.06
N THR A 28 15.33 4.67 -4.26
CA THR A 28 16.06 4.38 -5.49
C THR A 28 17.10 5.48 -5.78
N LEU A 29 16.74 6.75 -5.57
CA LEU A 29 17.66 7.88 -5.66
C LEU A 29 18.80 7.76 -4.64
N GLY A 30 18.48 7.43 -3.39
CA GLY A 30 19.46 7.20 -2.34
C GLY A 30 20.46 6.08 -2.69
N LEU A 31 19.96 4.94 -3.20
CA LEU A 31 20.80 3.82 -3.66
C LEU A 31 21.68 4.18 -4.86
N TYR A 32 21.13 4.94 -5.82
CA TYR A 32 21.88 5.43 -6.97
C TYR A 32 23.03 6.35 -6.54
N LEU A 33 22.75 7.31 -5.66
CA LEU A 33 23.76 8.20 -5.08
C LEU A 33 24.79 7.43 -4.26
N PHE A 34 24.35 6.46 -3.46
CA PHE A 34 25.24 5.64 -2.63
C PHE A 34 26.26 4.89 -3.49
N ARG A 35 25.83 4.31 -4.61
CA ARG A 35 26.73 3.66 -5.58
C ARG A 35 27.83 4.60 -6.06
N SER A 36 27.48 5.86 -6.38
CA SER A 36 28.45 6.88 -6.79
C SER A 36 29.43 7.28 -5.67
N ALA A 37 29.01 7.19 -4.40
CA ALA A 37 29.87 7.44 -3.24
C ALA A 37 30.85 6.30 -2.92
N LEU A 38 30.61 5.10 -3.46
CA LEU A 38 31.54 3.97 -3.30
C LEU A 38 32.83 4.14 -4.11
N ASN A 39 32.83 4.97 -5.16
CA ASN A 39 34.04 5.27 -5.93
C ASN A 39 35.06 6.04 -5.05
N LYS A 40 36.21 5.42 -4.77
CA LYS A 40 37.26 5.99 -3.91
C LYS A 40 37.83 7.30 -4.46
N ALA A 41 37.86 7.47 -5.78
CA ALA A 41 38.42 8.65 -6.43
C ALA A 41 37.46 9.84 -6.49
N ASN A 42 36.24 9.73 -5.96
CA ASN A 42 35.24 10.78 -6.07
C ASN A 42 35.50 11.91 -5.04
N PRO A 43 35.88 13.14 -5.46
CA PRO A 43 36.16 14.24 -4.53
C PRO A 43 34.91 14.73 -3.79
N LYS A 44 33.71 14.52 -4.35
CA LYS A 44 32.42 14.94 -3.77
C LYS A 44 31.79 13.89 -2.84
N LYS A 45 32.54 12.86 -2.45
CA LYS A 45 32.04 11.72 -1.66
C LYS A 45 31.24 12.10 -0.42
N LYS A 46 31.70 13.08 0.37
CA LYS A 46 31.01 13.55 1.59
C LYS A 46 29.62 14.12 1.28
N PHE A 47 29.55 14.98 0.25
CA PHE A 47 28.30 15.57 -0.21
C PHE A 47 27.33 14.51 -0.75
N ILE A 48 27.84 13.55 -1.53
CA ILE A 48 27.00 12.46 -2.05
C ILE A 48 26.48 11.58 -0.89
N TYR A 49 27.30 11.27 0.12
CA TYR A 49 26.83 10.57 1.33
C TYR A 49 25.72 11.33 2.04
N PHE A 50 25.88 12.65 2.20
CA PHE A 50 24.84 13.50 2.76
C PHE A 50 23.55 13.44 1.94
N LEU A 51 23.62 13.56 0.61
CA LEU A 51 22.46 13.46 -0.27
C LEU A 51 21.81 12.07 -0.27
N THR A 52 22.59 11.00 -0.18
CA THR A 52 22.08 9.64 0.05
C THR A 52 21.28 9.60 1.34
N GLY A 53 21.86 10.09 2.44
CA GLY A 53 21.19 10.14 3.74
C GLY A 53 19.89 10.94 3.68
N LEU A 54 19.95 12.13 3.08
CA LEU A 54 18.83 13.04 2.91
C LEU A 54 17.69 12.41 2.12
N SER A 55 18.01 11.72 1.02
CA SER A 55 17.00 11.00 0.23
C SER A 55 16.32 9.90 1.04
N ILE A 56 17.08 9.06 1.76
CA ILE A 56 16.47 8.03 2.61
C ILE A 56 15.72 8.64 3.81
N GLY A 57 16.16 9.79 4.32
CA GLY A 57 15.45 10.54 5.35
C GLY A 57 14.12 11.09 4.86
N PHE A 58 14.05 11.63 3.63
CA PHE A 58 12.78 12.03 3.01
C PHE A 58 11.83 10.84 2.78
N ALA A 59 12.37 9.66 2.45
CA ALA A 59 11.59 8.44 2.45
C ALA A 59 11.05 8.11 3.86
N GLY A 60 11.89 8.29 4.90
CA GLY A 60 11.56 8.03 6.31
C GLY A 60 10.43 8.88 6.88
N ILE A 61 10.40 10.18 6.55
CA ILE A 61 9.29 11.06 6.98
C ILE A 61 7.97 10.73 6.29
N THR A 62 8.03 10.09 5.11
CA THR A 62 6.84 9.64 4.38
C THR A 62 6.34 8.30 4.94
N HIS A 63 7.24 7.34 5.13
CA HIS A 63 6.99 6.09 5.85
C HIS A 63 8.22 5.70 6.65
N LEU A 64 8.07 5.55 7.98
CA LEU A 64 9.14 5.16 8.90
C LEU A 64 9.86 3.86 8.50
N ILE A 65 9.17 3.03 7.72
CA ILE A 65 9.68 1.79 7.15
C ILE A 65 10.93 2.01 6.26
N ALA A 66 11.12 3.22 5.72
CA ALA A 66 12.32 3.54 4.96
C ALA A 66 13.61 3.47 5.80
N GLY A 67 13.50 3.56 7.14
CA GLY A 67 14.63 3.35 8.05
C GLY A 67 15.30 1.98 7.89
N ILE A 68 14.55 0.98 7.45
CA ILE A 68 15.07 -0.36 7.15
C ILE A 68 16.06 -0.32 5.96
N PHE A 69 15.79 0.51 4.95
CA PHE A 69 16.69 0.71 3.81
C PHE A 69 17.95 1.50 4.20
N PHE A 70 17.83 2.43 5.16
CA PHE A 70 18.99 3.09 5.75
C PHE A 70 19.92 2.08 6.42
N ILE A 71 19.36 1.16 7.22
CA ILE A 71 20.12 0.07 7.87
C ILE A 71 20.80 -0.81 6.82
N ALA A 72 20.12 -1.14 5.71
CA ALA A 72 20.70 -1.89 4.60
C ALA A 72 21.93 -1.21 3.97
N ILE A 73 21.82 0.09 3.69
CA ILE A 73 22.91 0.90 3.14
C ILE A 73 24.08 0.98 4.11
N LEU A 74 23.80 1.25 5.39
CA LEU A 74 24.80 1.34 6.44
C LEU A 74 25.55 0.01 6.63
N THR A 75 24.82 -1.10 6.72
CA THR A 75 25.39 -2.44 6.87
C THR A 75 26.30 -2.78 5.69
N THR A 76 25.86 -2.46 4.47
CA THR A 76 26.67 -2.65 3.27
C THR A 76 27.91 -1.76 3.28
N ALA A 77 27.80 -0.50 3.70
CA ALA A 77 28.93 0.41 3.82
C ALA A 77 29.99 -0.12 4.80
N ILE A 78 29.57 -0.71 5.93
CA ILE A 78 30.44 -1.31 6.94
C ILE A 78 31.13 -2.56 6.37
N ILE A 79 30.36 -3.49 5.79
CA ILE A 79 30.87 -4.75 5.23
C ILE A 79 31.88 -4.49 4.10
N GLN A 80 31.56 -3.59 3.17
CA GLN A 80 32.40 -3.33 1.99
C GLN A 80 33.70 -2.58 2.31
N LYS A 81 33.78 -1.87 3.44
CA LYS A 81 34.95 -1.03 3.76
C LYS A 81 35.85 -1.52 4.88
N ARG A 82 35.56 -2.66 5.54
CA ARG A 82 36.26 -3.06 6.78
C ARG A 82 36.45 -1.88 7.74
N SER A 83 35.47 -0.97 7.80
CA SER A 83 35.61 0.31 8.48
C SER A 83 34.60 0.45 9.61
N GLU A 84 35.05 1.05 10.71
CA GLU A 84 34.22 1.40 11.86
C GLU A 84 33.03 2.27 11.47
N ILE A 85 31.93 2.13 12.23
CA ILE A 85 30.63 2.79 12.01
C ILE A 85 30.80 4.32 11.92
N PHE A 86 31.78 4.89 12.64
CA PHE A 86 32.01 6.33 12.79
C PHE A 86 33.16 6.91 11.94
N THR A 87 33.59 6.24 10.86
CA THR A 87 34.54 6.91 9.95
C THR A 87 33.95 8.20 9.36
N LYS A 88 34.80 9.23 9.15
CA LYS A 88 34.41 10.57 8.66
C LYS A 88 33.44 10.60 7.47
N PRO A 89 33.43 9.70 6.46
CA PRO A 89 32.43 9.74 5.40
C PRO A 89 31.03 9.24 5.85
N ASN A 90 30.94 8.33 6.82
CA ASN A 90 29.67 7.77 7.27
C ASN A 90 28.87 8.77 8.12
N ILE A 91 29.52 9.70 8.82
CA ILE A 91 28.81 10.73 9.61
C ILE A 91 27.92 11.61 8.73
N TYR A 92 28.34 11.91 7.50
CA TYR A 92 27.55 12.70 6.55
C TYR A 92 26.28 11.96 6.11
N LEU A 93 26.36 10.63 5.96
CA LEU A 93 25.20 9.77 5.68
C LEU A 93 24.17 9.86 6.82
N TYR A 94 24.64 9.76 8.08
CA TYR A 94 23.77 9.91 9.26
C TYR A 94 23.17 11.31 9.36
N LEU A 95 23.97 12.37 9.22
CA LEU A 95 23.49 13.75 9.26
C LEU A 95 22.43 14.00 8.20
N GLY A 96 22.65 13.51 6.98
CA GLY A 96 21.66 13.59 5.91
C GLY A 96 20.34 12.89 6.28
N PHE A 97 20.41 11.69 6.86
CA PHE A 97 19.23 10.91 7.25
C PHE A 97 18.45 11.53 8.42
N VAL A 98 19.15 12.03 9.43
CA VAL A 98 18.56 12.58 10.66
C VAL A 98 17.95 13.97 10.43
N THR A 99 18.52 14.79 9.53
CA THR A 99 18.04 16.16 9.26
C THR A 99 16.53 16.24 8.96
N PRO A 100 15.97 15.52 7.96
CA PRO A 100 14.54 15.57 7.68
C PRO A 100 13.69 14.98 8.81
N LEU A 101 14.20 13.97 9.53
CA LEU A 101 13.49 13.39 10.68
C LEU A 101 13.35 14.39 11.84
N ILE A 102 14.39 15.17 12.14
CA ILE A 102 14.31 16.24 13.15
C ILE A 102 13.28 17.28 12.74
N LEU A 103 13.31 17.75 11.49
CA LEU A 103 12.35 18.73 10.98
C LEU A 103 10.91 18.20 11.06
N TRP A 104 10.71 16.93 10.73
CA TRP A 104 9.42 16.27 10.82
C TRP A 104 8.93 16.15 12.28
N ILE A 105 9.78 15.75 13.22
CA ILE A 105 9.44 15.69 14.65
C ILE A 105 9.03 17.08 15.17
N ILE A 106 9.78 18.14 14.80
CA ILE A 106 9.45 19.52 15.16
C ILE A 106 8.08 19.90 14.58
N SER A 107 7.80 19.55 13.33
CA SER A 107 6.51 19.87 12.67
C SER A 107 5.30 19.19 13.31
N ILE A 108 5.47 18.01 13.91
CA ILE A 108 4.38 17.27 14.58
C ILE A 108 4.18 17.75 16.03
N SER A 109 5.17 18.43 16.61
CA SER A 109 5.11 18.83 18.02
C SER A 109 3.85 19.62 18.43
N PRO A 110 3.25 20.50 17.60
CA PRO A 110 2.02 21.20 17.97
C PRO A 110 0.80 20.26 18.04
N ASP A 111 0.76 19.22 17.20
CA ASP A 111 -0.38 18.31 17.02
C ASP A 111 -0.05 16.87 17.42
N TYR A 112 0.79 16.71 18.45
CA TYR A 112 1.30 15.41 18.88
C TYR A 112 0.20 14.42 19.27
N TYR A 113 -0.85 14.89 19.95
CA TYR A 113 -1.94 14.04 20.43
C TYR A 113 -2.82 13.50 19.28
N PRO A 114 -3.30 14.33 18.33
CA PRO A 114 -3.91 13.85 17.09
C PRO A 114 -3.04 12.84 16.33
N PHE A 115 -1.73 13.10 16.22
CA PHE A 115 -0.80 12.18 15.58
C PHE A 115 -0.73 10.80 16.27
N LEU A 116 -0.62 10.77 17.61
CA LEU A 116 -0.66 9.53 18.38
C LEU A 116 -1.96 8.77 18.20
N LYS A 117 -3.10 9.47 18.15
CA LYS A 117 -4.39 8.86 17.87
C LYS A 117 -4.39 8.19 16.51
N GLN A 118 -3.93 8.87 15.44
CA GLN A 118 -3.84 8.28 14.10
C GLN A 118 -2.97 7.01 14.07
N LEU A 119 -1.81 7.03 14.72
CA LEU A 119 -0.95 5.83 14.84
C LEU A 119 -1.65 4.68 15.58
N SER A 120 -2.37 4.99 16.67
CA SER A 120 -3.14 3.99 17.41
C SER A 120 -4.23 3.35 16.54
N LEU A 121 -4.90 4.14 15.71
CA LEU A 121 -5.94 3.66 14.80
C LEU A 121 -5.38 2.77 13.71
N GLN A 122 -4.26 3.17 13.10
CA GLN A 122 -3.57 2.33 12.13
C GLN A 122 -3.13 1.00 12.75
N ARG A 123 -2.63 1.03 13.99
CA ARG A 123 -2.25 -0.19 14.73
C ARG A 123 -3.47 -1.07 15.01
N HIS A 124 -4.61 -0.51 15.40
CA HIS A 124 -5.82 -1.26 15.67
C HIS A 124 -6.35 -1.92 14.39
N TYR A 125 -6.41 -1.17 13.29
CA TYR A 125 -6.75 -1.69 11.97
C TYR A 125 -5.83 -2.87 11.57
N HIS A 126 -4.51 -2.72 11.72
CA HIS A 126 -3.57 -3.80 11.45
C HIS A 126 -3.77 -5.05 12.31
N LYS A 127 -4.41 -4.98 13.49
CA LYS A 127 -4.73 -6.20 14.26
C LYS A 127 -5.88 -6.99 13.64
N LEU A 128 -6.81 -6.31 12.98
CA LEU A 128 -8.06 -6.87 12.47
C LEU A 128 -7.91 -7.46 11.08
N VAL A 129 -6.98 -6.94 10.27
CA VAL A 129 -6.76 -7.39 8.90
C VAL A 129 -5.75 -8.55 8.86
N ILE A 130 -5.98 -9.54 8.01
CA ILE A 130 -5.00 -10.59 7.70
C ILE A 130 -3.89 -10.05 6.79
N SER A 131 -2.79 -10.78 6.62
CA SER A 131 -1.77 -10.32 5.68
C SER A 131 -2.30 -10.35 4.24
N HIS A 132 -1.92 -9.40 3.38
CA HIS A 132 -2.38 -9.40 2.00
C HIS A 132 -1.98 -10.68 1.25
N ILE A 133 -0.80 -11.24 1.51
CA ILE A 133 -0.37 -12.51 0.93
C ILE A 133 -1.33 -13.64 1.35
N GLU A 134 -1.70 -13.69 2.63
CA GLU A 134 -2.69 -14.64 3.13
C GLU A 134 -4.07 -14.41 2.48
N ALA A 135 -4.49 -13.17 2.30
CA ALA A 135 -5.73 -12.83 1.62
C ALA A 135 -5.72 -13.32 0.15
N VAL A 136 -4.61 -13.19 -0.56
CA VAL A 136 -4.46 -13.71 -1.94
C VAL A 136 -4.61 -15.22 -1.98
N TYR A 137 -3.97 -15.96 -1.06
CA TYR A 137 -4.08 -17.43 -1.05
C TYR A 137 -5.43 -17.95 -0.54
N LYS A 138 -6.14 -17.20 0.30
CA LYS A 138 -7.47 -17.61 0.81
C LYS A 138 -8.62 -17.22 -0.12
N TYR A 139 -8.56 -16.03 -0.71
CA TYR A 139 -9.69 -15.41 -1.40
C TYR A 139 -9.35 -14.92 -2.82
N GLY A 140 -8.08 -14.84 -3.18
CA GLY A 140 -7.64 -14.41 -4.50
C GLY A 140 -7.93 -15.44 -5.57
N SER A 141 -8.02 -14.97 -6.81
CA SER A 141 -8.15 -15.81 -8.00
C SER A 141 -6.93 -16.71 -8.19
N ILE A 142 -7.10 -17.82 -8.92
CA ILE A 142 -6.00 -18.76 -9.21
C ILE A 142 -4.80 -18.05 -9.85
N ASN A 143 -5.07 -17.04 -10.68
CA ASN A 143 -4.07 -16.24 -11.37
C ASN A 143 -3.26 -15.35 -10.42
N GLU A 144 -3.90 -14.75 -9.43
CA GLU A 144 -3.21 -13.98 -8.39
C GLU A 144 -2.36 -14.89 -7.52
N GLN A 145 -2.88 -16.07 -7.15
CA GLN A 145 -2.13 -17.08 -6.39
C GLN A 145 -0.87 -17.55 -7.14
N ILE A 146 -1.00 -17.84 -8.44
CA ILE A 146 0.14 -18.21 -9.30
C ILE A 146 1.14 -17.04 -9.41
N THR A 147 0.65 -15.81 -9.57
CA THR A 147 1.50 -14.61 -9.64
C THR A 147 2.36 -14.45 -8.38
N TYR A 148 1.75 -14.58 -7.20
CA TYR A 148 2.49 -14.55 -5.92
C TYR A 148 3.43 -15.75 -5.75
N ALA A 149 3.03 -16.95 -6.19
CA ALA A 149 3.91 -18.11 -6.19
C ALA A 149 5.16 -17.89 -7.06
N ILE A 150 4.99 -17.23 -8.21
CA ILE A 150 6.11 -16.81 -9.06
C ILE A 150 6.99 -15.79 -8.34
N TYR A 151 6.42 -14.78 -7.68
CA TYR A 151 7.22 -13.80 -6.92
C TYR A 151 8.05 -14.45 -5.81
N ILE A 152 7.47 -15.39 -5.06
CA ILE A 152 8.16 -16.15 -4.01
C ILE A 152 9.27 -17.00 -4.65
N THR A 153 8.96 -17.74 -5.71
CA THR A 153 9.93 -18.61 -6.39
C THR A 153 11.11 -17.81 -6.96
N LEU A 154 10.83 -16.68 -7.62
CA LEU A 154 11.86 -15.78 -8.12
C LEU A 154 12.71 -15.21 -6.98
N THR A 155 12.10 -14.87 -5.84
CA THR A 155 12.83 -14.42 -4.65
C THR A 155 13.77 -15.52 -4.16
N LEU A 156 13.28 -16.74 -3.93
CA LEU A 156 14.10 -17.85 -3.44
C LEU A 156 15.26 -18.17 -4.39
N LEU A 157 15.00 -18.20 -5.70
CA LEU A 157 16.03 -18.41 -6.72
C LEU A 157 17.08 -17.30 -6.70
N THR A 158 16.67 -16.05 -6.62
CA THR A 158 17.60 -14.91 -6.65
C THR A 158 18.43 -14.79 -5.38
N VAL A 159 17.83 -15.01 -4.21
CA VAL A 159 18.54 -15.06 -2.92
C VAL A 159 19.51 -16.24 -2.92
N GLY A 160 19.05 -17.45 -3.24
CA GLY A 160 19.89 -18.65 -3.26
C GLY A 160 21.08 -18.52 -4.21
N TRP A 161 20.87 -18.02 -5.42
CA TRP A 161 21.95 -17.77 -6.37
C TRP A 161 22.96 -16.74 -5.87
N SER A 162 22.48 -15.65 -5.27
CA SER A 162 23.34 -14.59 -4.74
C SER A 162 24.22 -15.08 -3.59
N LEU A 163 23.65 -15.91 -2.70
CA LEU A 163 24.39 -16.56 -1.62
C LEU A 163 25.47 -17.51 -2.14
N ILE A 164 25.17 -18.29 -3.19
CA ILE A 164 26.16 -19.18 -3.83
C ILE A 164 27.31 -18.39 -4.45
N LYS A 165 27.00 -17.28 -5.14
CA LYS A 165 28.02 -16.45 -5.80
C LYS A 165 28.82 -15.56 -4.84
N ARG A 166 28.35 -15.37 -3.60
CA ARG A 166 29.00 -14.55 -2.56
C ARG A 166 29.41 -13.15 -3.05
N ASN A 167 28.65 -12.56 -3.97
CA ASN A 167 28.95 -11.24 -4.52
C ASN A 167 28.30 -10.15 -3.66
N LEU A 168 29.13 -9.30 -3.05
CA LEU A 168 28.70 -8.22 -2.16
C LEU A 168 27.74 -7.22 -2.82
N ASN A 169 27.79 -7.05 -4.15
CA ASN A 169 26.87 -6.16 -4.85
C ASN A 169 25.44 -6.73 -4.90
N TYR A 170 25.30 -8.06 -4.95
CA TYR A 170 23.99 -8.71 -4.88
C TYR A 170 23.47 -8.74 -3.44
N LEU A 171 24.36 -8.78 -2.45
CA LEU A 171 23.98 -8.82 -1.04
C LEU A 171 23.10 -7.63 -0.63
N LEU A 172 23.43 -6.40 -1.05
CA LEU A 172 22.60 -5.22 -0.76
C LEU A 172 21.18 -5.36 -1.35
N LEU A 173 21.08 -5.76 -2.62
CA LEU A 173 19.79 -5.93 -3.28
C LEU A 173 18.98 -7.09 -2.68
N VAL A 174 19.65 -8.19 -2.31
CA VAL A 174 19.03 -9.32 -1.60
C VAL A 174 18.53 -8.89 -0.23
N PHE A 175 19.33 -8.12 0.51
CA PHE A 175 18.94 -7.66 1.84
C PHE A 175 17.73 -6.73 1.74
N ILE A 176 17.73 -5.80 0.80
CA ILE A 176 16.56 -4.97 0.49
C ILE A 176 15.35 -5.84 0.11
N LEU A 177 15.54 -6.85 -0.75
CA LEU A 177 14.46 -7.73 -1.19
C LEU A 177 13.82 -8.51 -0.02
N VAL A 178 14.64 -9.07 0.87
CA VAL A 178 14.19 -9.78 2.07
C VAL A 178 13.44 -8.84 3.02
N LEU A 179 13.97 -7.63 3.20
CA LEU A 179 13.32 -6.60 4.01
C LEU A 179 11.97 -6.18 3.41
N SER A 180 11.88 -5.98 2.09
CA SER A 180 10.61 -5.71 1.39
C SER A 180 9.58 -6.82 1.58
N TRP A 181 9.98 -8.10 1.65
CA TRP A 181 9.09 -9.18 2.03
C TRP A 181 8.61 -9.06 3.48
N GLY A 182 9.52 -8.72 4.41
CA GLY A 182 9.15 -8.42 5.80
C GLY A 182 8.09 -7.32 5.90
N ILE A 183 8.25 -6.26 5.11
CA ILE A 183 7.27 -5.17 4.98
C ILE A 183 5.93 -5.68 4.44
N CYS A 184 5.95 -6.48 3.36
CA CYS A 184 4.76 -7.04 2.74
C CYS A 184 3.98 -7.96 3.70
N VAL A 185 4.68 -8.80 4.47
CA VAL A 185 4.08 -9.76 5.40
C VAL A 185 3.56 -9.04 6.65
N LEU A 186 4.38 -8.20 7.28
CA LEU A 186 4.06 -7.56 8.56
C LEU A 186 3.14 -6.34 8.40
N GLY A 187 3.24 -5.64 7.28
CA GLY A 187 2.44 -4.45 7.01
C GLY A 187 0.98 -4.75 6.65
N LYS A 188 0.67 -5.99 6.25
CA LYS A 188 -0.68 -6.51 5.98
C LYS A 188 -1.48 -5.86 4.83
N LEU A 189 -1.19 -4.62 4.46
CA LEU A 189 -1.85 -3.91 3.35
C LEU A 189 -1.33 -4.37 1.98
N GLU A 190 -2.22 -4.41 0.98
CA GLU A 190 -1.92 -4.70 -0.44
C GLU A 190 -0.77 -3.82 -0.97
N TRP A 191 -0.79 -2.54 -0.62
CA TRP A 191 0.16 -1.55 -1.13
C TRP A 191 1.61 -1.83 -0.76
N TYR A 192 1.85 -2.59 0.31
CA TYR A 192 3.21 -2.90 0.75
C TYR A 192 3.94 -3.89 -0.17
N SER A 193 3.23 -4.62 -1.03
CA SER A 193 3.83 -5.42 -2.10
C SER A 193 4.61 -4.56 -3.10
N ILE A 194 4.30 -3.27 -3.23
CA ILE A 194 5.00 -2.34 -4.14
C ILE A 194 6.49 -2.26 -3.84
N TYR A 195 6.89 -2.35 -2.56
CA TYR A 195 8.29 -2.29 -2.17
C TYR A 195 9.12 -3.48 -2.65
N LEU A 196 8.49 -4.59 -3.01
CA LEU A 196 9.16 -5.80 -3.48
C LEU A 196 9.54 -5.70 -4.97
N LEU A 197 8.59 -5.23 -5.79
CA LEU A 197 8.59 -5.44 -7.23
C LEU A 197 9.82 -4.86 -7.96
N PRO A 198 10.27 -3.61 -7.70
CA PRO A 198 11.42 -3.06 -8.41
C PRO A 198 12.70 -3.87 -8.17
N PHE A 199 12.94 -4.29 -6.92
CA PHE A 199 14.14 -5.02 -6.54
C PHE A 199 14.09 -6.48 -6.99
N LEU A 200 12.90 -7.11 -6.93
CA LEU A 200 12.69 -8.45 -7.46
C LEU A 200 12.98 -8.49 -8.96
N TYR A 201 12.33 -7.62 -9.73
CA TYR A 201 12.52 -7.60 -11.18
C TYR A 201 13.96 -7.24 -11.58
N LEU A 202 14.58 -6.27 -10.89
CA LEU A 202 15.98 -5.93 -11.15
C LEU A 202 16.92 -7.10 -10.88
N LEU A 203 16.82 -7.72 -9.70
CA LEU A 203 17.71 -8.80 -9.29
C LEU A 203 17.48 -10.07 -10.12
N SER A 204 16.23 -10.45 -10.36
CA SER A 204 15.87 -11.57 -11.24
C SER A 204 16.39 -11.35 -12.66
N THR A 205 16.33 -10.12 -13.20
CA THR A 205 16.87 -9.83 -14.54
C THR A 205 18.39 -10.01 -14.59
N ILE A 206 19.12 -9.46 -13.61
CA ILE A 206 20.58 -9.57 -13.54
C ILE A 206 21.01 -11.04 -13.41
N ILE A 207 20.31 -11.81 -12.57
CA ILE A 207 20.63 -13.21 -12.34
C ILE A 207 20.29 -14.06 -13.56
N ASN A 208 19.14 -13.82 -14.19
CA ASN A 208 18.72 -14.53 -15.39
C ASN A 208 19.73 -14.37 -16.54
N TYR A 209 20.24 -13.15 -16.75
CA TYR A 209 21.31 -12.91 -17.73
C TYR A 209 22.55 -13.79 -17.49
N ASN A 210 22.96 -13.92 -16.22
CA ASN A 210 24.10 -14.76 -15.85
C ASN A 210 23.80 -16.27 -15.99
N LEU A 211 22.57 -16.69 -15.70
CA LEU A 211 22.12 -18.08 -15.81
C LEU A 211 22.11 -18.54 -17.26
N ILE A 212 21.53 -17.75 -18.17
CA ILE A 212 21.45 -18.05 -19.61
C ILE A 212 22.85 -18.13 -20.24
N LYS A 213 23.77 -17.25 -19.83
CA LYS A 213 25.16 -17.25 -20.31
C LYS A 213 26.03 -18.35 -19.70
N SER A 214 25.56 -19.06 -18.68
CA SER A 214 26.35 -20.10 -18.05
C SER A 214 26.65 -21.26 -19.00
N LYS A 215 27.81 -21.89 -18.89
CA LYS A 215 28.12 -23.13 -19.63
C LYS A 215 27.38 -24.35 -19.07
N ARG A 216 26.91 -24.30 -17.81
CA ARG A 216 26.24 -25.43 -17.15
C ARG A 216 24.78 -25.52 -17.58
N TRP A 217 24.37 -26.67 -18.11
CA TRP A 217 23.01 -26.89 -18.63
C TRP A 217 21.92 -26.61 -17.58
N ILE A 218 22.12 -27.03 -16.32
CA ILE A 218 21.17 -26.78 -15.22
C ILE A 218 20.93 -25.28 -15.00
N GLN A 219 22.00 -24.48 -15.09
CA GLN A 219 21.92 -23.02 -14.91
C GLN A 219 21.22 -22.36 -16.10
N LYS A 220 21.50 -22.82 -17.32
CA LYS A 220 20.76 -22.37 -18.51
C LYS A 220 19.27 -22.70 -18.39
N PHE A 221 18.95 -23.92 -17.98
CA PHE A 221 17.56 -24.38 -17.79
C PHE A 221 16.84 -23.49 -16.76
N ALA A 222 17.46 -23.24 -15.60
CA ALA A 222 16.92 -22.32 -14.61
C ALA A 222 16.69 -20.90 -15.18
N GLY A 223 17.60 -20.40 -16.02
CA GLY A 223 17.42 -19.12 -16.72
C GLY A 223 16.22 -19.14 -17.69
N ILE A 224 16.05 -20.21 -18.45
CA ILE A 224 14.88 -20.39 -19.32
C ILE A 224 13.59 -20.42 -18.50
N THR A 225 13.56 -21.12 -17.37
CA THR A 225 12.39 -21.12 -16.46
C THR A 225 12.06 -19.71 -15.96
N VAL A 226 13.07 -18.89 -15.63
CA VAL A 226 12.84 -17.48 -15.25
C VAL A 226 12.27 -16.67 -16.41
N LEU A 227 12.73 -16.89 -17.66
CA LEU A 227 12.14 -16.24 -18.84
C LEU A 227 10.67 -16.64 -19.06
N ILE A 228 10.34 -17.92 -18.88
CA ILE A 228 8.95 -18.40 -18.97
C ILE A 228 8.09 -17.73 -17.89
N ALA A 229 8.59 -17.64 -16.66
CA ALA A 229 7.91 -16.94 -15.58
C ALA A 229 7.69 -15.45 -15.92
N PHE A 230 8.68 -14.77 -16.50
CA PHE A 230 8.54 -13.39 -16.97
C PHE A 230 7.50 -13.26 -18.10
N ALA A 231 7.49 -14.17 -19.06
CA ALA A 231 6.49 -14.18 -20.13
C ALA A 231 5.07 -14.37 -19.58
N TYR A 232 4.90 -15.31 -18.64
CA TYR A 232 3.63 -15.50 -17.94
C TYR A 232 3.18 -14.22 -17.23
N LEU A 233 4.05 -13.60 -16.44
CA LEU A 233 3.73 -12.34 -15.75
C LEU A 233 3.33 -11.23 -16.74
N ILE A 234 4.02 -11.08 -17.87
CA ILE A 234 3.65 -10.09 -18.90
C ILE A 234 2.24 -10.35 -19.42
N ILE A 235 1.93 -11.61 -19.78
CA ILE A 235 0.62 -11.99 -20.31
C ILE A 235 -0.47 -11.74 -19.28
N MET A 236 -0.27 -12.19 -18.04
CA MET A 236 -1.24 -12.03 -16.95
C MET A 236 -1.48 -10.56 -16.59
N ASN A 237 -0.42 -9.78 -16.51
CA ASN A 237 -0.50 -8.35 -16.21
C ASN A 237 -1.22 -7.59 -17.35
N THR A 238 -0.94 -7.93 -18.60
CA THR A 238 -1.63 -7.36 -19.77
C THR A 238 -3.11 -7.73 -19.79
N ASN A 239 -3.45 -8.99 -19.50
CA ASN A 239 -4.84 -9.43 -19.42
C ASN A 239 -5.60 -8.71 -18.31
N THR A 240 -4.98 -8.56 -17.13
CA THR A 240 -5.54 -7.82 -15.99
C THR A 240 -5.80 -6.36 -16.37
N TYR A 241 -4.86 -5.74 -17.08
CA TYR A 241 -5.00 -4.38 -17.58
C TYR A 241 -6.17 -4.24 -18.56
N LEU A 242 -6.24 -5.12 -19.56
CA LEU A 242 -7.29 -5.11 -20.57
C LEU A 242 -8.67 -5.34 -19.94
N GLN A 243 -8.77 -6.25 -18.98
CA GLN A 243 -10.01 -6.50 -18.25
C GLN A 243 -10.41 -5.26 -17.42
N SER A 244 -9.47 -4.68 -16.67
CA SER A 244 -9.72 -3.47 -15.88
C SER A 244 -10.17 -2.30 -16.76
N TYR A 245 -9.57 -2.14 -17.94
CA TYR A 245 -9.96 -1.12 -18.91
C TYR A 245 -11.37 -1.38 -19.45
N LYS A 246 -11.69 -2.61 -19.85
CA LYS A 246 -13.04 -2.99 -20.31
C LYS A 246 -14.10 -2.69 -19.25
N THR A 247 -13.85 -3.11 -18.01
CA THR A 247 -14.73 -2.85 -16.87
C THR A 247 -14.89 -1.34 -16.63
N TYR A 248 -13.80 -0.58 -16.60
CA TYR A 248 -13.87 0.87 -16.45
C TYR A 248 -14.67 1.54 -17.58
N THR A 249 -14.46 1.14 -18.83
CA THR A 249 -15.20 1.72 -19.97
C THR A 249 -16.69 1.38 -19.93
N ALA A 250 -17.04 0.16 -19.50
CA ALA A 250 -18.43 -0.27 -19.39
C ALA A 250 -19.19 0.46 -18.27
N HIS A 251 -18.47 0.83 -17.19
CA HIS A 251 -19.08 1.34 -15.95
C HIS A 251 -18.62 2.75 -15.59
N LYS A 252 -18.14 3.52 -16.57
CA LYS A 252 -17.57 4.86 -16.36
C LYS A 252 -18.55 5.83 -15.69
N GLN A 253 -19.84 5.70 -16.01
CA GLN A 253 -20.89 6.60 -15.52
C GLN A 253 -21.63 6.06 -14.31
N ASP A 254 -21.39 4.81 -13.91
CA ASP A 254 -22.13 4.15 -12.83
C ASP A 254 -22.05 4.94 -11.52
N TYR A 255 -20.89 5.50 -11.19
CA TYR A 255 -20.70 6.29 -9.97
C TYR A 255 -21.61 7.52 -9.93
N GLU A 256 -21.64 8.30 -11.01
CA GLU A 256 -22.51 9.48 -11.09
C GLU A 256 -23.98 9.12 -11.22
N TYR A 257 -24.28 8.04 -11.96
CA TYR A 257 -25.64 7.54 -12.15
C TYR A 257 -26.25 7.11 -10.80
N VAL A 258 -25.56 6.22 -10.08
CA VAL A 258 -26.01 5.74 -8.76
C VAL A 258 -26.07 6.90 -7.77
N GLY A 259 -25.08 7.80 -7.76
CA GLY A 259 -25.11 8.97 -6.90
C GLY A 259 -26.29 9.91 -7.17
N LYS A 260 -26.69 10.08 -8.43
CA LYS A 260 -27.88 10.87 -8.82
C LYS A 260 -29.19 10.16 -8.45
N GLU A 261 -29.24 8.84 -8.57
CA GLU A 261 -30.38 8.02 -8.18
C GLU A 261 -30.57 8.02 -6.65
N ILE A 262 -29.49 7.95 -5.86
CA ILE A 262 -29.55 8.19 -4.41
C ILE A 262 -30.12 9.59 -4.13
N ALA A 263 -29.62 10.61 -4.83
CA ALA A 263 -30.04 12.00 -4.62
C ALA A 263 -31.47 12.31 -5.06
N SER A 264 -32.10 11.48 -5.90
CA SER A 264 -33.51 11.64 -6.27
C SER A 264 -34.47 11.07 -5.23
N ILE A 265 -34.01 10.14 -4.39
CA ILE A 265 -34.81 9.50 -3.34
C ILE A 265 -34.72 10.31 -2.03
N ILE A 266 -33.53 10.79 -1.66
CA ILE A 266 -33.32 11.48 -0.38
C ILE A 266 -33.79 12.95 -0.47
N PRO A 267 -34.75 13.39 0.37
CA PRO A 267 -35.16 14.79 0.45
C PRO A 267 -34.00 15.71 0.84
N GLN A 268 -33.98 16.95 0.33
CA GLN A 268 -32.97 17.95 0.68
C GLN A 268 -32.88 18.18 2.20
N GLU A 269 -31.70 18.62 2.66
CA GLU A 269 -31.42 18.96 4.08
C GLU A 269 -31.41 17.77 5.06
N LYS A 270 -31.57 16.54 4.57
CA LYS A 270 -31.44 15.33 5.39
C LYS A 270 -29.98 15.03 5.73
N SER A 271 -29.80 14.39 6.88
CA SER A 271 -28.51 13.86 7.31
C SER A 271 -28.29 12.45 6.75
N VAL A 272 -27.15 12.21 6.11
CA VAL A 272 -26.87 10.93 5.43
C VAL A 272 -25.57 10.33 5.97
N TYR A 273 -25.62 9.06 6.36
CA TYR A 273 -24.45 8.29 6.74
C TYR A 273 -23.98 7.43 5.56
N LEU A 274 -22.70 7.56 5.19
CA LEU A 274 -22.12 6.82 4.08
C LEU A 274 -21.27 5.66 4.62
N SER A 275 -21.74 4.44 4.37
CA SER A 275 -21.01 3.18 4.59
C SER A 275 -20.95 2.39 3.28
N SER A 276 -20.42 3.01 2.22
CA SER A 276 -20.34 2.43 0.88
C SER A 276 -18.94 2.53 0.28
N ILE A 277 -18.59 1.58 -0.59
CA ILE A 277 -17.46 1.69 -1.53
C ILE A 277 -17.99 1.49 -2.96
N PRO A 278 -17.82 2.48 -3.86
CA PRO A 278 -17.22 3.79 -3.62
C PRO A 278 -18.06 4.64 -2.66
N ASP A 279 -17.42 5.57 -1.96
CA ASP A 279 -18.15 6.59 -1.21
C ASP A 279 -18.78 7.57 -2.20
N PHE A 280 -20.07 7.87 -2.07
CA PHE A 280 -20.76 8.81 -2.96
C PHE A 280 -20.61 10.27 -2.50
N TYR A 281 -19.58 10.56 -1.69
CA TYR A 281 -19.38 11.86 -1.05
C TYR A 281 -19.38 13.00 -2.07
N PHE A 282 -18.63 12.85 -3.15
CA PHE A 282 -18.48 13.90 -4.15
C PHE A 282 -19.77 14.22 -4.90
N VAL A 283 -20.73 13.29 -4.97
CA VAL A 283 -22.03 13.52 -5.61
C VAL A 283 -23.04 14.15 -4.63
N LEU A 284 -22.92 13.81 -3.35
CA LEU A 284 -23.92 14.13 -2.33
C LEU A 284 -23.57 15.35 -1.45
N ARG A 285 -22.30 15.75 -1.36
CA ARG A 285 -21.80 16.73 -0.38
C ARG A 285 -22.46 18.11 -0.46
N ASP A 286 -22.92 18.52 -1.65
CA ASP A 286 -23.48 19.85 -1.85
C ASP A 286 -24.99 19.91 -1.51
N LYS A 287 -25.62 18.76 -1.23
CA LYS A 287 -27.08 18.64 -1.01
C LYS A 287 -27.46 18.18 0.40
N TYR A 288 -26.55 17.53 1.13
CA TYR A 288 -26.85 16.82 2.36
C TYR A 288 -25.78 17.04 3.43
N THR A 289 -26.17 16.90 4.71
CA THR A 289 -25.19 16.80 5.79
C THR A 289 -24.64 15.37 5.82
N LEU A 290 -23.39 15.20 5.40
CA LEU A 290 -22.78 13.88 5.27
C LEU A 290 -21.96 13.50 6.50
N TYR A 291 -22.12 12.25 6.92
CA TYR A 291 -21.34 11.63 7.98
C TYR A 291 -20.64 10.38 7.44
N GLN A 292 -19.38 10.19 7.82
CA GLN A 292 -18.54 9.07 7.42
C GLN A 292 -17.73 8.59 8.61
N PHE A 293 -17.59 7.27 8.73
CA PHE A 293 -16.80 6.56 9.74
C PHE A 293 -17.27 6.82 11.20
N PRO A 294 -17.18 5.81 12.08
CA PRO A 294 -17.40 6.05 13.51
C PRO A 294 -16.29 6.98 14.06
N PRO A 295 -16.56 7.78 15.11
CA PRO A 295 -15.50 8.44 15.86
C PRO A 295 -14.50 7.39 16.36
N LEU A 296 -13.21 7.71 16.30
CA LEU A 296 -12.13 6.75 16.52
C LEU A 296 -11.24 7.18 17.71
N PRO A 297 -11.11 6.36 18.78
CA PRO A 297 -11.69 5.04 19.00
C PRO A 297 -13.22 5.10 19.21
N PRO A 298 -13.98 4.08 18.77
CA PRO A 298 -15.42 4.10 18.87
C PRO A 298 -15.84 3.97 20.33
N LYS A 299 -16.28 5.07 20.93
CA LYS A 299 -17.15 4.96 22.09
C LYS A 299 -18.54 4.63 21.56
N VAL A 300 -19.05 3.46 21.94
CA VAL A 300 -20.36 2.96 21.51
C VAL A 300 -21.42 4.05 21.64
N ASN A 301 -21.46 4.77 22.76
CA ASN A 301 -22.42 5.85 22.99
C ASN A 301 -22.24 7.03 22.02
N GLU A 302 -21.01 7.50 21.78
CA GLU A 302 -20.76 8.60 20.83
C GLU A 302 -21.16 8.21 19.40
N TYR A 303 -20.99 6.92 19.06
CA TYR A 303 -21.37 6.41 17.77
C TYR A 303 -22.90 6.22 17.63
N LEU A 304 -23.58 5.75 18.68
CA LEU A 304 -25.05 5.72 18.72
C LEU A 304 -25.64 7.14 18.66
N ASP A 305 -25.04 8.09 19.37
CA ASP A 305 -25.45 9.51 19.34
C ASP A 305 -25.22 10.15 17.96
N LEU A 306 -24.22 9.67 17.20
CA LEU A 306 -24.05 10.01 15.80
C LEU A 306 -25.19 9.43 14.96
N LEU A 307 -25.46 8.12 15.08
CA LEU A 307 -26.52 7.43 14.33
C LEU A 307 -27.91 8.00 14.61
N ASP A 308 -28.17 8.49 15.82
CA ASP A 308 -29.41 9.19 16.20
C ASP A 308 -29.62 10.50 15.42
N LYS A 309 -28.56 11.09 14.88
CA LYS A 309 -28.62 12.32 14.06
C LYS A 309 -28.81 12.04 12.57
N ILE A 310 -28.66 10.79 12.14
CA ILE A 310 -28.71 10.39 10.72
C ILE A 310 -30.15 10.14 10.30
N ASP A 311 -30.58 10.59 9.13
CA ASP A 311 -31.91 10.29 8.60
C ASP A 311 -31.88 9.13 7.59
N TYR A 312 -30.81 9.04 6.79
CA TYR A 312 -30.61 7.96 5.81
C TYR A 312 -29.24 7.31 5.93
N VAL A 313 -29.17 6.00 5.69
CA VAL A 313 -27.92 5.25 5.59
C VAL A 313 -27.75 4.74 4.16
N VAL A 314 -26.62 5.04 3.54
CA VAL A 314 -26.21 4.52 2.24
C VAL A 314 -25.16 3.44 2.49
N ILE A 315 -25.50 2.19 2.21
CA ILE A 315 -24.67 1.03 2.56
C ILE A 315 -24.59 -0.01 1.45
N ASN A 316 -23.36 -0.42 1.11
CA ASN A 316 -23.12 -1.61 0.28
C ASN A 316 -22.10 -2.56 0.90
N ILE A 317 -21.41 -2.14 1.97
CA ILE A 317 -20.47 -2.95 2.74
C ILE A 317 -20.63 -2.59 4.22
N HIS A 318 -20.64 -3.60 5.09
CA HIS A 318 -20.63 -3.41 6.55
C HIS A 318 -19.20 -3.15 7.03
N LEU A 319 -18.66 -1.96 6.75
CA LEU A 319 -17.29 -1.58 7.14
C LEU A 319 -17.07 -1.63 8.67
N GLU A 320 -18.14 -1.64 9.45
CA GLU A 320 -18.15 -1.53 10.90
C GLU A 320 -18.22 -2.84 11.67
N ASP A 321 -18.51 -3.95 11.00
CA ASP A 321 -18.39 -5.29 11.59
C ASP A 321 -16.98 -5.48 12.19
N ILE A 322 -16.01 -4.81 11.58
CA ILE A 322 -14.61 -4.80 11.96
C ILE A 322 -14.34 -3.94 13.21
N TYR A 323 -15.05 -2.82 13.42
CA TYR A 323 -14.70 -1.82 14.44
C TYR A 323 -15.62 -1.77 15.67
N VAL A 324 -16.90 -2.08 15.49
CA VAL A 324 -17.94 -2.03 16.55
C VAL A 324 -18.85 -3.26 16.55
N GLY A 325 -18.40 -4.35 15.91
CA GLY A 325 -19.06 -5.66 15.98
C GLY A 325 -20.48 -5.67 15.45
N GLY A 326 -20.73 -5.01 14.32
CA GLY A 326 -22.03 -4.99 13.64
C GLY A 326 -23.08 -4.11 14.30
N LEU A 327 -22.66 -3.09 15.06
CA LEU A 327 -23.57 -2.15 15.71
C LEU A 327 -24.48 -1.42 14.71
N LEU A 328 -23.94 -0.96 13.57
CA LEU A 328 -24.74 -0.32 12.51
C LEU A 328 -25.80 -1.26 11.95
N ALA A 329 -25.47 -2.53 11.71
CA ALA A 329 -26.44 -3.52 11.23
C ALA A 329 -27.58 -3.70 12.24
N ARG A 330 -27.25 -3.92 13.52
CA ARG A 330 -28.27 -4.00 14.60
C ARG A 330 -29.11 -2.74 14.73
N TYR A 331 -28.46 -1.57 14.64
CA TYR A 331 -29.15 -0.29 14.74
C TYR A 331 -30.10 -0.05 13.57
N ILE A 332 -29.68 -0.41 12.35
CA ILE A 332 -30.52 -0.39 11.15
C ILE A 332 -31.71 -1.32 11.33
N ASP A 333 -31.50 -2.56 11.76
CA ASP A 333 -32.55 -3.58 11.85
C ASP A 333 -33.71 -3.14 12.75
N ILE A 334 -33.42 -2.44 13.85
CA ILE A 334 -34.45 -1.96 14.80
C ILE A 334 -35.03 -0.58 14.45
N ASN A 335 -34.34 0.23 13.63
CA ASN A 335 -34.73 1.61 13.32
C ASN A 335 -35.07 1.84 11.85
N LYS A 336 -35.17 0.80 11.02
CA LYS A 336 -35.48 0.93 9.59
C LYS A 336 -36.95 1.29 9.37
N ALA A 337 -37.20 2.34 8.60
CA ALA A 337 -38.52 2.72 8.11
C ALA A 337 -38.80 2.15 6.72
N SER A 338 -37.85 2.35 5.80
CA SER A 338 -37.95 1.93 4.41
C SER A 338 -36.57 1.58 3.86
N GLU A 339 -36.53 0.85 2.75
CA GLU A 339 -35.30 0.40 2.11
C GLU A 339 -35.46 0.42 0.59
N TYR A 340 -34.44 0.92 -0.08
CA TYR A 340 -34.36 1.02 -1.53
C TYR A 340 -33.05 0.41 -2.00
N THR A 341 -33.11 -0.35 -3.08
CA THR A 341 -31.92 -0.81 -3.80
C THR A 341 -31.68 0.13 -4.97
N VAL A 342 -30.48 0.67 -5.07
CA VAL A 342 -30.08 1.64 -6.10
C VAL A 342 -28.98 1.04 -6.95
N GLY A 343 -29.02 1.25 -8.26
CA GLY A 343 -27.97 0.77 -9.17
C GLY A 343 -27.92 -0.74 -9.37
N GLU A 344 -29.07 -1.43 -9.41
CA GLU A 344 -29.15 -2.90 -9.57
C GLU A 344 -28.44 -3.44 -10.81
N THR A 345 -28.32 -2.64 -11.87
CA THR A 345 -27.64 -3.00 -13.13
C THR A 345 -26.21 -2.48 -13.21
N THR A 346 -25.69 -1.88 -12.15
CA THR A 346 -24.39 -1.20 -12.09
C THR A 346 -23.39 -1.95 -11.22
N LEU A 347 -22.10 -1.61 -11.33
CA LEU A 347 -21.09 -2.16 -10.42
C LEU A 347 -21.22 -1.69 -8.97
N TYR A 348 -21.98 -0.61 -8.73
CA TYR A 348 -22.03 0.08 -7.43
C TYR A 348 -23.40 -0.03 -6.78
N GLN A 349 -24.06 -1.19 -6.96
CA GLN A 349 -25.32 -1.49 -6.30
C GLN A 349 -25.23 -1.18 -4.80
N THR A 350 -26.18 -0.40 -4.30
CA THR A 350 -26.15 0.14 -2.94
C THR A 350 -27.54 0.13 -2.34
N ARG A 351 -27.62 -0.15 -1.03
CA ARG A 351 -28.86 -0.07 -0.27
C ARG A 351 -28.96 1.30 0.36
N LEU A 352 -30.08 1.98 0.12
CA LEU A 352 -30.45 3.22 0.77
C LEU A 352 -31.53 2.90 1.81
N ILE A 353 -31.25 3.21 3.06
CA ILE A 353 -32.09 2.86 4.20
C ILE A 353 -32.56 4.15 4.85
N GLU A 354 -33.88 4.35 4.88
CA GLU A 354 -34.49 5.42 5.65
C GLU A 354 -34.67 4.95 7.10
N LEU A 355 -34.27 5.78 8.05
CA LEU A 355 -34.46 5.52 9.46
C LEU A 355 -35.77 6.13 9.97
N ILE A 356 -36.41 5.48 10.94
CA ILE A 356 -37.59 6.02 11.60
C ILE A 356 -37.30 7.41 12.22
N PRO A 357 -38.34 8.25 12.43
CA PRO A 357 -38.17 9.56 13.03
C PRO A 357 -37.36 9.53 14.33
N ARG A 358 -36.48 10.52 14.53
CA ARG A 358 -35.50 10.56 15.64
C ARG A 358 -36.13 10.35 17.03
N ASN A 359 -37.34 10.85 17.24
CA ASN A 359 -38.09 10.71 18.49
C ASN A 359 -38.68 9.31 18.73
N LYS A 360 -38.55 8.39 17.79
CA LYS A 360 -39.06 7.01 17.85
C LYS A 360 -37.96 5.96 17.84
N ARG A 361 -36.68 6.37 17.89
CA ARG A 361 -35.54 5.47 17.74
C ARG A 361 -35.20 4.71 19.00
N TYR A 362 -34.70 3.50 18.80
CA TYR A 362 -34.22 2.61 19.84
C TYR A 362 -32.70 2.48 19.74
N LYS A 363 -32.02 2.45 20.89
CA LYS A 363 -30.59 2.15 20.97
C LYS A 363 -30.42 0.64 21.25
N PRO A 364 -29.67 -0.09 20.41
CA PRO A 364 -29.43 -1.53 20.57
C PRO A 364 -28.51 -1.88 21.74
#